data_AF-B9MNS8-F1
#
_entry.id   AF-B9MNS8-F1
#
_cell.length_a   1.000
_cell.length_b   1.000
_cell.length_c   1.000
_cell.angle_alpha   90.00
_cell.angle_beta   90.00
_cell.angle_gamma   90.00
#
_symmetry.space_group_name_H-M   'P 1'
#
loop_
_entity.id
_entity.type
_entity.pdbx_description
1 polymer ?
#
loop_
_entity_poly.entity_id
_entity_poly.type
_entity_poly.pdbx_seq_one_letter_code
_entity_poly.pdbx_strand_id
1 'polypeptide(L)'
;MVKKLLKKGRYKRIVISAIVFFTLLLLNLSDAFAENTVTYVELPVKKVSQTYSNWCWAAGSESILYYCKNYLGFGEEATQWDIVKYIYGSYVNKPASLYDIQRALSYYGVGSSRMIPVRAG
;
A
#
# COMPACT_ATOMS: atom_id res chain seq x y z
N MET A 1 -66.05 -19.50 7.23
CA MET A 1 -65.31 -18.50 6.41
C MET A 1 -64.18 -17.80 7.18
N VAL A 2 -64.41 -17.35 8.43
CA VAL A 2 -63.45 -16.60 9.28
C VAL A 2 -62.11 -17.32 9.56
N LYS A 3 -62.12 -18.63 9.83
CA LYS A 3 -60.89 -19.41 10.11
C LYS A 3 -59.90 -19.45 8.92
N LYS A 4 -60.40 -19.40 7.67
CA LYS A 4 -59.58 -19.45 6.44
C LYS A 4 -58.86 -18.10 6.21
N LEU A 5 -59.50 -16.99 6.56
CA LEU A 5 -58.94 -15.64 6.50
C LEU A 5 -57.87 -15.41 7.59
N LEU A 6 -58.11 -15.89 8.81
CA LEU A 6 -57.13 -15.86 9.90
C LEU A 6 -55.87 -16.67 9.58
N LYS A 7 -56.01 -17.83 8.92
CA LYS A 7 -54.88 -18.66 8.46
C LYS A 7 -54.06 -17.97 7.37
N LYS A 8 -54.73 -17.26 6.44
CA LYS A 8 -54.08 -16.46 5.37
C LYS A 8 -53.33 -15.24 5.94
N GLY A 9 -53.86 -14.59 6.97
CA GLY A 9 -53.20 -13.48 7.68
C GLY A 9 -51.98 -13.93 8.49
N ARG A 10 -52.07 -15.06 9.21
CA ARG A 10 -50.94 -15.66 9.94
C ARG A 10 -49.81 -16.09 9.00
N TYR A 11 -50.13 -16.68 7.85
CA TYR A 11 -49.14 -17.08 6.86
C TYR A 11 -48.36 -15.86 6.31
N LYS A 12 -49.05 -14.77 5.96
CA LYS A 12 -48.39 -13.53 5.52
C LYS A 12 -47.42 -12.97 6.55
N ARG A 13 -47.77 -12.97 7.84
CA ARG A 13 -46.89 -12.49 8.92
C ARG A 13 -45.64 -13.36 9.07
N ILE A 14 -45.79 -14.69 8.98
CA ILE A 14 -44.65 -15.62 9.04
C ILE A 14 -43.71 -15.40 7.85
N VAL A 15 -44.26 -15.24 6.64
CA VAL A 15 -43.46 -14.98 5.43
C VAL A 15 -42.70 -13.66 5.55
N ILE A 16 -43.34 -12.59 6.03
CA ILE A 16 -42.67 -11.30 6.24
C ILE A 16 -41.55 -11.42 7.29
N SER A 17 -41.82 -12.06 8.43
CA SER A 17 -40.78 -12.29 9.46
C SER A 17 -39.62 -13.13 8.93
N ALA A 18 -39.87 -14.15 8.11
CA ALA A 18 -38.82 -14.96 7.51
C ALA A 18 -37.95 -14.14 6.54
N ILE A 19 -38.56 -13.28 5.71
CA ILE A 19 -37.84 -12.39 4.79
C ILE A 19 -36.98 -11.39 5.56
N VAL A 20 -37.54 -10.77 6.61
CA VAL A 20 -36.80 -9.82 7.47
C VAL A 20 -35.64 -10.50 8.18
N PHE A 21 -35.85 -11.69 8.73
CA PHE A 21 -34.79 -12.45 9.40
C PHE A 21 -33.69 -12.86 8.42
N PHE A 22 -34.04 -13.34 7.24
CA PHE A 22 -33.08 -13.75 6.22
C PHE A 22 -32.27 -12.56 5.68
N THR A 23 -32.91 -11.41 5.48
CA THR A 23 -32.21 -10.17 5.06
C THR A 23 -31.27 -9.65 6.14
N LEU A 24 -31.67 -9.68 7.42
CA LEU A 24 -30.77 -9.35 8.54
C LEU A 24 -29.58 -10.32 8.62
N LEU A 25 -29.80 -11.62 8.41
CA LEU A 25 -28.74 -12.62 8.41
C LEU A 25 -27.71 -12.36 7.29
N LEU A 26 -28.19 -12.06 6.07
CA LEU A 26 -27.33 -11.75 4.93
C LEU A 26 -26.51 -10.49 5.14
N LEU A 27 -27.08 -9.44 5.75
CA LEU A 27 -26.36 -8.19 6.02
C LEU A 27 -25.22 -8.38 7.04
N ASN A 28 -25.39 -9.27 8.02
CA ASN A 28 -24.32 -9.57 8.99
C ASN A 28 -23.22 -10.49 8.42
N LEU A 29 -23.50 -11.24 7.35
CA LEU A 29 -22.50 -12.06 6.66
C LEU A 29 -21.59 -11.23 5.74
N SER A 30 -22.08 -10.13 5.17
CA SER A 30 -21.29 -9.25 4.28
C SER A 30 -20.10 -8.57 4.98
N ASP A 31 -20.21 -8.27 6.27
CA ASP A 31 -19.12 -7.62 7.02
C ASP A 31 -17.97 -8.60 7.36
N ALA A 32 -18.23 -9.91 7.35
CA ALA A 32 -17.25 -10.94 7.65
C ALA A 32 -16.32 -11.28 6.46
N PHE A 33 -16.66 -10.84 5.25
CA PHE A 33 -15.90 -11.11 4.01
C PHE A 33 -15.31 -9.85 3.37
N ALA A 34 -14.99 -8.83 4.17
CA ALA A 34 -14.10 -7.76 3.73
C ALA A 34 -12.66 -8.31 3.60
N GLU A 35 -12.42 -9.14 2.58
CA GLU A 35 -11.11 -9.62 2.23
C GLU A 35 -10.33 -8.45 1.61
N ASN A 36 -9.32 -7.95 2.34
CA ASN A 36 -8.37 -6.98 1.81
C ASN A 36 -7.52 -7.67 0.73
N THR A 37 -8.05 -7.78 -0.48
CA THR A 37 -7.30 -8.30 -1.63
C THR A 37 -6.16 -7.35 -1.95
N VAL A 38 -4.96 -7.67 -1.46
CA VAL A 38 -3.74 -6.94 -1.77
C VAL A 38 -3.42 -7.21 -3.24
N THR A 39 -3.80 -6.26 -4.10
CA THR A 39 -3.43 -6.31 -5.51
C THR A 39 -1.99 -5.84 -5.62
N TYR A 40 -1.07 -6.76 -5.91
CA TYR A 40 0.32 -6.43 -6.20
C TYR A 40 0.40 -5.90 -7.63
N VAL A 41 0.76 -4.63 -7.77
CA VAL A 41 1.04 -4.01 -9.07
C VAL A 41 2.55 -3.85 -9.19
N GLU A 42 3.13 -4.40 -10.25
CA GLU A 42 4.53 -4.13 -10.57
C GLU A 42 4.67 -2.66 -10.99
N LEU A 43 5.47 -1.91 -10.24
CA LEU A 43 5.82 -0.56 -10.62
C LEU A 43 6.91 -0.61 -11.70
N PRO A 44 6.87 0.25 -12.74
CA PRO A 44 7.88 0.33 -13.78
C PRO A 44 9.16 1.02 -13.29
N VAL A 45 9.77 0.48 -12.23
CA VAL A 45 11.02 0.97 -11.65
C VAL A 45 12.21 0.53 -12.48
N LYS A 46 13.25 1.36 -12.52
CA LYS A 46 14.53 1.01 -13.13
C LYS A 46 15.14 -0.19 -12.40
N LYS A 47 15.50 -1.25 -13.14
CA LYS A 47 16.31 -2.35 -12.60
C LYS A 47 17.75 -1.87 -12.48
N VAL A 48 18.22 -1.72 -11.24
CA VAL A 48 19.55 -1.20 -10.93
C VAL A 48 20.29 -2.21 -10.06
N SER A 49 21.52 -2.53 -10.45
CA SER A 49 22.45 -3.28 -9.59
C SER A 49 23.28 -2.30 -8.76
N GLN A 50 23.55 -2.64 -7.50
CA GLN A 50 24.44 -1.84 -6.67
C GLN A 50 25.86 -1.85 -7.25
N THR A 51 26.46 -0.67 -7.42
CA THR A 51 27.81 -0.53 -7.98
C THR A 51 28.88 -1.02 -7.01
N TYR A 52 28.65 -0.86 -5.70
CA TYR A 52 29.54 -1.33 -4.63
C TYR A 52 28.79 -2.13 -3.58
N SER A 53 29.51 -2.94 -2.80
CA SER A 53 28.94 -3.87 -1.80
C SER A 53 28.08 -3.19 -0.73
N ASN A 54 28.35 -1.93 -0.39
CA ASN A 54 27.58 -1.18 0.62
C ASN A 54 26.62 -0.15 0.00
N TRP A 55 26.34 -0.20 -1.31
CA TRP A 55 25.54 0.80 -2.03
C TRP A 55 24.11 0.35 -2.35
N CYS A 56 23.60 -0.69 -1.70
CA CYS A 56 22.20 -1.10 -1.88
C CYS A 56 21.21 0.05 -1.63
N TRP A 57 21.51 0.92 -0.66
CA TRP A 57 20.71 2.11 -0.35
C TRP A 57 20.73 3.15 -1.48
N ALA A 58 21.86 3.33 -2.15
CA ALA A 58 22.00 4.25 -3.28
C ALA A 58 21.32 3.69 -4.53
N ALA A 59 21.46 2.38 -4.78
CA ALA A 59 20.78 1.71 -5.89
C ALA A 59 19.25 1.77 -5.76
N GLY A 60 18.73 1.49 -4.56
CA GLY A 60 17.30 1.63 -4.28
C GLY A 60 16.81 3.08 -4.44
N SER A 61 17.60 4.05 -3.98
CA SER A 61 17.30 5.47 -4.15
C SER A 61 17.28 5.88 -5.63
N GLU A 62 18.25 5.44 -6.44
CA GLU A 62 18.28 5.67 -7.89
C GLU A 62 17.01 5.13 -8.56
N SER A 63 16.59 3.90 -8.24
CA SER A 63 15.36 3.32 -8.77
C SER A 63 14.10 4.13 -8.40
N ILE A 64 14.02 4.63 -7.16
CA ILE A 64 12.91 5.46 -6.68
C ILE A 64 12.89 6.81 -7.41
N LEU A 65 14.04 7.48 -7.49
CA LEU A 65 14.16 8.80 -8.14
C LEU A 65 13.83 8.72 -9.63
N TYR A 66 14.30 7.67 -10.32
CA TYR A 66 13.90 7.39 -11.70
C TYR A 66 12.39 7.27 -11.84
N TYR A 67 11.74 6.51 -10.94
CA TYR A 67 10.30 6.31 -10.98
C TYR A 67 9.53 7.61 -10.75
N CYS A 68 9.88 8.36 -9.70
CA CYS A 68 9.25 9.65 -9.40
C CYS A 68 9.36 10.63 -10.58
N LYS A 69 10.57 10.75 -11.16
CA LYS A 69 10.81 11.66 -12.28
C LYS A 69 10.01 11.27 -13.53
N ASN A 70 10.11 10.00 -13.94
CA ASN A 70 9.64 9.57 -15.26
C ASN A 70 8.17 9.15 -15.28
N TYR A 71 7.58 8.80 -14.14
CA TYR A 71 6.19 8.31 -14.07
C TYR A 71 5.27 9.15 -13.20
N LEU A 72 5.80 9.88 -12.21
CA LEU A 72 4.98 10.73 -11.34
C LEU A 72 5.12 12.23 -11.62
N GLY A 73 6.10 12.63 -12.44
CA GLY A 73 6.29 14.01 -12.87
C GLY A 73 6.85 14.94 -11.80
N PHE A 74 7.48 14.41 -10.74
CA PHE A 74 8.11 15.20 -9.69
C PHE A 74 9.50 14.65 -9.30
N GLY A 75 10.27 15.49 -8.62
CA GLY A 75 11.65 15.18 -8.24
C GLY A 75 12.62 15.19 -9.42
N GLU A 76 13.84 14.76 -9.14
CA GLU A 76 14.95 14.71 -10.09
C GLU A 76 15.55 13.29 -10.10
N GLU A 77 15.96 12.83 -11.29
CA GLU A 77 16.71 11.59 -11.41
C GLU A 77 18.16 11.82 -10.96
N ALA A 78 18.76 10.85 -10.28
CA ALA A 78 20.15 10.88 -9.87
C ALA A 78 20.74 9.47 -9.93
N THR A 79 22.02 9.36 -10.27
CA THR A 79 22.74 8.07 -10.24
C THR A 79 23.19 7.72 -8.82
N GLN A 80 23.52 6.46 -8.59
CA GLN A 80 24.22 6.02 -7.37
C GLN A 80 25.43 6.91 -7.02
N TRP A 81 26.19 7.37 -8.01
CA TRP A 81 27.35 8.23 -7.81
C TRP A 81 26.97 9.61 -7.29
N ASP A 82 25.94 10.23 -7.87
CA ASP A 82 25.44 11.54 -7.46
C ASP A 82 24.90 11.48 -6.03
N ILE A 83 24.15 10.41 -5.71
CA ILE A 83 23.58 10.17 -4.39
C ILE A 83 24.67 10.01 -3.32
N VAL A 84 25.68 9.17 -3.59
CA VAL A 84 26.79 8.93 -2.65
C VAL A 84 27.64 10.19 -2.48
N LYS A 85 27.93 10.89 -3.59
CA LYS A 85 28.69 12.14 -3.56
C LYS A 85 27.97 13.22 -2.75
N TYR A 86 26.65 13.33 -2.86
CA TYR A 86 25.87 14.27 -2.07
C TYR A 86 25.92 13.97 -0.56
N ILE A 87 25.74 12.70 -0.18
CA ILE A 87 25.72 12.31 1.25
C ILE A 87 27.08 12.40 1.90
N TYR A 88 28.12 11.86 1.25
CA TYR A 88 29.44 11.70 1.85
C TYR A 88 30.49 12.70 1.37
N GLY A 89 30.14 13.59 0.43
CA GLY A 89 31.09 14.51 -0.21
C GLY A 89 32.15 13.81 -1.08
N SER A 90 32.10 12.47 -1.19
CA SER A 90 33.11 11.62 -1.83
C SER A 90 32.52 10.27 -2.23
N TYR A 91 33.21 9.54 -3.11
CA TYR A 91 32.77 8.22 -3.58
C TYR A 91 33.29 7.11 -2.67
N VAL A 92 32.58 6.86 -1.56
CA VAL A 92 33.00 5.91 -0.52
C VAL A 92 32.10 4.68 -0.48
N ASN A 93 32.69 3.49 -0.33
CA ASN A 93 31.95 2.24 -0.17
C ASN A 93 31.43 2.07 1.27
N LYS A 94 30.49 2.91 1.69
CA LYS A 94 29.91 2.90 3.05
C LYS A 94 28.39 2.65 3.03
N PRO A 95 27.84 1.93 4.02
CA PRO A 95 26.39 1.83 4.20
C PRO A 95 25.83 3.19 4.59
N ALA A 96 24.52 3.40 4.46
CA ALA A 96 23.84 4.63 4.87
C ALA A 96 22.91 4.40 6.06
N SER A 97 22.72 5.45 6.86
CA SER A 97 21.64 5.48 7.84
C SER A 97 20.30 5.80 7.16
N LEU A 98 19.18 5.56 7.86
CA LEU A 98 17.87 5.99 7.39
C LEU A 98 17.83 7.50 7.12
N TYR A 99 18.47 8.29 7.98
CA TYR A 99 18.55 9.75 7.83
C TYR A 99 19.24 10.14 6.51
N ASP A 100 20.35 9.48 6.17
CA ASP A 100 21.06 9.73 4.92
C ASP A 100 20.20 9.42 3.70
N ILE A 101 19.45 8.32 3.73
CA ILE A 101 18.53 7.94 2.64
C ILE A 101 17.43 8.98 2.48
N GLN A 102 16.79 9.38 3.59
CA GLN A 102 15.72 10.39 3.55
C GLN A 102 16.25 11.75 3.05
N ARG A 103 17.45 12.14 3.50
CA ARG A 103 18.13 13.36 3.08
C ARG A 103 18.50 13.32 1.60
N ALA A 104 18.96 12.18 1.08
CA ALA A 104 19.26 12.00 -0.34
C ALA A 104 17.99 12.15 -1.19
N LEU A 105 16.91 11.44 -0.86
CA LEU A 105 15.65 11.55 -1.58
C LEU A 105 15.09 12.98 -1.54
N SER A 106 15.11 13.61 -0.36
CA SER A 106 14.61 14.98 -0.20
C SER A 106 15.42 15.99 -1.01
N TYR A 107 16.74 15.80 -1.13
CA TYR A 107 17.58 16.67 -1.94
C TYR A 107 17.17 16.67 -3.41
N TYR A 108 16.78 15.50 -3.93
CA TYR A 108 16.25 15.34 -5.28
C TYR A 108 14.71 15.48 -5.35
N GLY A 109 14.10 16.17 -4.38
CA GLY A 109 12.68 16.54 -4.43
C GLY A 109 11.69 15.42 -4.12
N VAL A 110 12.12 14.33 -3.49
CA VAL A 110 11.26 13.20 -3.10
C VAL A 110 11.16 13.09 -1.58
N GLY A 111 9.96 13.37 -1.06
CA GLY A 111 9.66 13.19 0.37
C GLY A 111 9.56 11.71 0.74
N SER A 112 9.97 11.35 1.96
CA SER A 112 9.87 9.97 2.45
C SER A 112 9.58 9.92 3.96
N SER A 113 8.76 8.94 4.37
CA SER A 113 8.40 8.68 5.76
C SER A 113 8.72 7.25 6.14
N ARG A 114 9.15 7.03 7.38
CA ARG A 114 9.32 5.68 7.92
C ARG A 114 7.95 5.06 8.18
N MET A 115 7.67 3.92 7.53
CA MET A 115 6.52 3.10 7.92
C MET A 115 6.84 2.38 9.24
N ILE A 116 5.98 2.56 10.24
CA ILE A 116 6.03 1.81 11.50
C ILE A 116 4.98 0.71 11.38
N PRO A 117 5.38 -0.57 11.19
CA PRO A 117 4.41 -1.65 11.11
C PRO A 117 3.68 -1.76 12.46
N VAL A 118 2.35 -1.76 12.42
CA VAL A 118 1.55 -2.15 13.58
C VAL A 118 1.84 -3.62 13.81
N ARG A 119 2.36 -3.98 15.00
CA ARG A 119 2.55 -5.39 15.36
C ARG A 119 1.20 -6.08 15.20
N ALA A 120 1.11 -7.03 14.26
CA ALA A 120 0.06 -8.03 14.31
C ALA A 120 0.27 -8.79 15.63
N GLY A 121 -0.64 -8.61 16.57
CA GLY A 121 -0.68 -9.36 17.82
C GLY A 121 -1.12 -10.80 17.58
#